data_AF-A0A3M1MSQ8-F1
#
_entry.id   AF-A0A3M1MSQ8-F1
#
_cell.length_a   1.000
_cell.length_b   1.000
_cell.length_c   1.000
_cell.angle_alpha   90.00
_cell.angle_beta   90.00
_cell.angle_gamma   90.00
#
_symmetry.space_group_name_H-M   'P 1'
#
loop_
_entity.id
_entity.type
_entity.pdbx_description
1 polymer ?
#
loop_
_entity_poly.entity_id
_entity_poly.type
_entity_poly.pdbx_seq_one_letter_code
_entity_poly.pdbx_strand_id
1 'polypeptide(L)'
;MGMPDLPGGLNVRRFFIAPSLLAEEQVNLPDDICRHFRVLRLKPGDQIELLDGLGQIARARIETITRQKTLVRIENRRQSRESALPVT
;
A
#
# COMPACT_ATOMS: atom_id res chain seq x y z
N MET A 1 -0.30 -14.60 34.39
CA MET A 1 -1.26 -13.64 33.81
C MET A 1 -0.58 -13.01 32.61
N GLY A 2 -0.62 -13.71 31.46
CA GLY A 2 0.08 -13.30 30.25
C GLY A 2 -0.76 -12.26 29.52
N MET A 3 -0.19 -11.09 29.29
CA MET A 3 -0.72 -10.13 28.33
C MET A 3 -0.61 -10.79 26.93
N PRO A 4 -1.71 -11.07 26.21
CA PRO A 4 -1.61 -11.53 24.83
C PRO A 4 -1.49 -10.30 23.92
N ASP A 5 -0.53 -10.37 23.01
CA ASP A 5 -0.53 -9.70 21.70
C ASP A 5 -0.77 -8.17 21.69
N LEU A 6 0.32 -7.41 21.79
CA LEU A 6 0.38 -6.10 21.12
C LEU A 6 0.31 -6.41 19.61
N PRO A 7 -0.76 -6.04 18.88
CA PRO A 7 -0.84 -6.33 17.45
C PRO A 7 0.34 -5.64 16.77
N GLY A 8 1.11 -6.45 16.04
CA GLY A 8 2.41 -6.13 15.49
C GLY A 8 2.56 -4.70 14.99
N GLY A 9 3.67 -4.07 15.38
CA GLY A 9 4.12 -2.80 14.82
C GLY A 9 3.95 -2.81 13.30
N LEU A 10 3.17 -1.82 12.82
CA LEU A 10 2.74 -1.63 11.45
C LEU A 10 3.93 -1.53 10.49
N ASN A 11 4.45 -2.67 10.03
CA ASN A 11 5.33 -2.70 8.86
C ASN A 11 4.48 -2.68 7.59
N VAL A 12 3.70 -1.61 7.44
CA VAL A 12 2.88 -1.37 6.26
C VAL A 12 3.82 -1.08 5.11
N ARG A 13 3.83 -1.99 4.14
CA ARG A 13 4.76 -1.93 3.01
C ARG A 13 4.30 -0.86 2.03
N ARG A 14 5.22 0.04 1.73
CA ARG A 14 5.02 1.22 0.90
C ARG A 14 5.59 1.00 -0.49
N PHE A 15 4.75 1.12 -1.50
CA PHE A 15 5.12 0.93 -2.91
C PHE A 15 4.85 2.19 -3.70
N PHE A 16 5.76 2.55 -4.61
CA PHE A 16 5.55 3.68 -5.49
C PHE A 16 4.90 3.21 -6.79
N ILE A 17 3.79 3.84 -7.18
CA ILE A 17 3.08 3.58 -8.44
C ILE A 17 2.74 4.90 -9.14
N ALA A 18 2.29 4.83 -10.39
CA ALA A 18 1.89 6.01 -11.13
C ALA A 18 0.54 6.58 -10.64
N PRO A 19 0.28 7.90 -10.83
CA PRO A 19 -0.91 8.56 -10.28
C PRO A 19 -2.17 8.03 -10.91
N SER A 20 -2.06 7.74 -12.20
CA SER A 20 -3.10 7.16 -13.04
C SER A 20 -3.57 5.82 -12.50
N LEU A 21 -2.66 5.00 -11.95
CA LEU A 21 -3.00 3.73 -11.32
C LEU A 21 -3.64 3.97 -9.94
N LEU A 22 -3.12 4.89 -9.13
CA LEU A 22 -3.69 5.21 -7.81
C LEU A 22 -5.13 5.75 -7.89
N ALA A 23 -5.48 6.40 -9.00
CA ALA A 23 -6.83 6.90 -9.27
C ALA A 23 -7.85 5.76 -9.46
N GLU A 24 -7.41 4.57 -9.85
CA GLU A 24 -8.26 3.39 -10.02
C GLU A 24 -8.58 2.74 -8.68
N GLU A 25 -9.78 2.17 -8.54
CA GLU A 25 -10.17 1.42 -7.33
C GLU A 25 -9.43 0.09 -7.22
N GLN A 26 -8.98 -0.44 -8.36
CA GLN A 26 -8.30 -1.71 -8.47
C GLN A 26 -7.04 -1.52 -9.30
N VAL A 27 -5.88 -1.69 -8.65
CA VAL A 27 -4.59 -1.47 -9.26
C VAL A 27 -3.93 -2.79 -9.62
N ASN A 28 -3.56 -2.90 -10.89
CA ASN A 28 -2.81 -4.02 -11.41
C ASN A 28 -1.32 -3.70 -11.26
N LEU A 29 -0.71 -4.16 -10.18
CA LEU A 29 0.70 -3.99 -9.94
C LEU A 29 1.51 -4.76 -11.01
N PRO A 30 2.44 -4.10 -11.69
CA PRO A 30 3.29 -4.72 -12.69
C PRO A 30 4.32 -5.67 -12.06
N ASP A 31 5.00 -6.45 -12.90
CA ASP A 31 5.99 -7.46 -12.50
C ASP A 31 7.11 -6.89 -11.61
N ASP A 32 7.47 -5.62 -11.84
CA ASP A 32 8.46 -4.89 -11.04
C ASP A 32 8.10 -4.88 -9.55
N ILE A 33 6.82 -4.63 -9.25
CA ILE A 33 6.30 -4.65 -7.89
C ILE A 33 6.19 -6.09 -7.37
N CYS A 34 5.79 -7.05 -8.22
CA CYS A 34 5.75 -8.48 -7.86
C CYS A 34 7.12 -8.98 -7.35
N ARG A 35 8.21 -8.49 -7.95
CA ARG A 35 9.58 -8.78 -7.50
C ARG A 35 9.83 -8.28 -6.07
N HIS A 36 9.38 -7.07 -5.74
CA HIS A 36 9.47 -6.52 -4.38
C HIS A 36 8.61 -7.33 -3.39
N PHE A 37 7.41 -7.77 -3.79
CA PHE A 37 6.52 -8.60 -2.97
C PHE A 37 7.15 -9.95 -2.64
N ARG A 38 7.83 -10.55 -3.61
CA ARG A 38 8.55 -11.83 -3.43
C ARG A 38 9.70 -11.70 -2.44
N VAL A 39 10.44 -10.59 -2.48
CA VAL A 39 11.49 -10.27 -1.51
C VAL A 39 10.90 -10.04 -0.12
N LEU A 40 9.78 -9.33 -0.02
CA LEU A 40 9.09 -9.04 1.23
C LEU A 40 8.27 -10.23 1.77
N ARG A 41 8.10 -11.31 1.01
CA ARG A 41 7.20 -12.44 1.33
C ARG A 41 5.77 -11.99 1.63
N LEU A 42 5.25 -11.07 0.84
CA LEU A 42 3.86 -10.63 0.89
C LEU A 42 2.90 -11.75 0.46
N LYS A 43 1.71 -11.78 1.07
CA LYS A 43 0.66 -12.76 0.77
C LYS A 43 -0.61 -12.05 0.29
N PRO A 44 -1.48 -12.72 -0.50
CA PRO A 44 -2.82 -12.21 -0.73
C PRO A 44 -3.54 -12.04 0.62
N GLY A 45 -4.20 -10.91 0.81
CA GLY A 45 -4.84 -10.50 2.06
C GLY A 45 -4.04 -9.50 2.89
N ASP A 46 -2.73 -9.34 2.65
CA ASP A 46 -1.91 -8.30 3.29
C ASP A 46 -2.33 -6.90 2.85
N GLN A 47 -2.15 -5.93 3.76
CA GLN A 47 -2.40 -4.51 3.52
C GLN A 47 -1.11 -3.79 3.14
N ILE A 48 -1.20 -2.92 2.14
CA ILE A 48 -0.09 -2.13 1.62
C ILE A 48 -0.48 -0.67 1.46
N GLU A 49 0.51 0.21 1.40
CA GLU A 49 0.34 1.62 1.05
C GLU A 49 0.97 1.87 -0.32
N LEU A 50 0.17 2.39 -1.24
CA LEU A 50 0.58 2.83 -2.56
C LEU A 50 0.81 4.35 -2.50
N LEU A 51 1.99 4.79 -2.92
CA LEU A 51 2.39 6.19 -2.95
C LEU A 51 2.59 6.62 -4.39
N ASP A 52 2.13 7.82 -4.69
CA ASP A 52 2.23 8.38 -6.03
C ASP A 52 3.52 9.21 -6.27
N GLY A 53 4.25 9.51 -5.20
CA GLY A 53 5.34 10.49 -5.24
C GLY A 53 4.88 11.95 -5.30
N LEU A 54 3.64 12.23 -5.74
CA LEU A 54 3.00 13.56 -5.66
C LEU A 54 2.40 13.89 -4.27
N GLY A 55 2.74 13.11 -3.24
CA GLY A 55 2.20 13.28 -1.89
C GLY A 55 0.84 12.60 -1.66
N GLN A 56 0.35 11.80 -2.61
CA GLN A 56 -0.83 10.95 -2.38
C GLN A 56 -0.43 9.58 -1.84
N ILE A 57 -1.18 9.10 -0.84
CA ILE A 57 -1.00 7.81 -0.18
C ILE A 57 -2.34 7.07 -0.21
N ALA A 58 -2.42 5.95 -0.91
CA ALA A 58 -3.59 5.08 -0.88
C ALA A 58 -3.28 3.77 -0.17
N ARG A 59 -4.11 3.42 0.81
CA ARG A 59 -4.14 2.09 1.41
C ARG A 59 -4.88 1.15 0.48
N ALA A 60 -4.18 0.07 0.11
CA ALA A 60 -4.72 -0.97 -0.72
C ALA A 60 -4.55 -2.32 -0.03
N ARG A 61 -5.46 -3.24 -0.34
CA ARG A 61 -5.39 -4.63 0.10
C ARG A 61 -5.11 -5.54 -1.08
N ILE A 62 -4.23 -6.50 -0.87
CA ILE A 62 -3.88 -7.45 -1.92
C ILE A 62 -5.00 -8.45 -2.06
N GLU A 63 -5.66 -8.47 -3.22
CA GLU A 63 -6.70 -9.45 -3.51
C GLU A 63 -6.10 -10.71 -4.12
N THR A 64 -5.19 -10.57 -5.08
CA THR A 64 -4.60 -11.72 -5.76
C THR A 64 -3.19 -11.41 -6.24
N ILE A 65 -2.24 -12.29 -5.93
CA ILE A 65 -0.88 -12.25 -6.46
C ILE A 65 -0.80 -13.30 -7.56
N THR A 66 -0.63 -12.88 -8.81
CA THR A 66 -0.33 -13.80 -9.91
C THR A 66 1.14 -13.73 -10.30
N ARG A 67 1.59 -14.68 -11.10
CA ARG A 67 2.99 -14.80 -11.54
C ARG A 67 3.46 -13.66 -12.45
N GLN A 68 2.53 -12.88 -13.03
CA GLN A 68 2.83 -11.75 -13.91
C GLN A 68 2.31 -10.40 -13.39
N LYS A 69 1.25 -10.40 -12.56
CA LYS A 69 0.58 -9.19 -12.08
C LYS A 69 0.03 -9.39 -10.67
N THR A 70 0.02 -8.36 -9.85
CA THR A 70 -0.65 -8.42 -8.54
C THR A 70 -1.85 -7.48 -8.54
N LEU A 71 -3.04 -8.02 -8.28
CA LEU A 71 -4.25 -7.23 -8.10
C LEU A 71 -4.32 -6.75 -6.65
N VAL A 72 -4.45 -5.45 -6.49
CA VAL A 72 -4.72 -4.82 -5.19
C VAL A 72 -5.91 -3.90 -5.31
N ARG A 73 -6.74 -3.88 -4.28
CA ARG A 73 -7.92 -3.03 -4.21
C ARG A 73 -7.65 -1.88 -3.26
N ILE A 74 -7.82 -0.64 -3.74
CA ILE A 74 -7.71 0.54 -2.91
C ILE A 74 -8.91 0.59 -1.95
N GLU A 75 -8.65 0.60 -0.66
CA GLU A 75 -9.69 0.76 0.36
C GLU A 75 -9.78 2.19 0.87
N ASN A 76 -8.67 2.93 0.89
CA ASN A 76 -8.67 4.31 1.39
C ASN A 76 -7.60 5.15 0.70
N ARG A 77 -7.92 6.39 0.30
CA ARG A 77 -6.97 7.33 -0.31
C ARG A 77 -6.84 8.54 0.59
N ARG A 78 -5.64 8.78 1.08
CA ARG A 78 -5.30 9.95 1.88
C ARG A 78 -4.22 10.74 1.17
N GLN A 79 -4.51 12.00 0.90
CA GLN A 79 -3.46 12.92 0.53
C GLN A 79 -2.65 13.22 1.79
N SER A 80 -1.32 13.15 1.70
CA SER A 80 -0.42 13.70 2.70
C SER A 80 -0.57 15.21 2.66
N ARG A 81 -1.68 15.71 3.21
CA ARG A 81 -1.80 17.11 3.57
C ARG A 81 -0.85 17.26 4.73
N GLU A 82 0.35 17.76 4.44
CA GLU A 82 1.05 18.58 5.41
C GLU A 82 -0.02 19.49 5.99
N SER A 83 -0.34 19.24 7.25
CA SER A 83 -1.34 19.99 7.95
C SER A 83 -0.94 21.44 7.76
N ALA A 84 -1.83 22.23 7.18
CA ALA A 84 -1.73 23.67 7.21
C ALA A 84 -1.88 24.09 8.68
N LEU A 85 -0.86 23.81 9.49
CA LEU A 85 -0.60 24.56 10.70
C LEU A 85 -0.02 25.86 10.17
N PRO A 86 -0.74 26.99 10.25
CA PRO A 86 -0.10 28.27 10.02
C PRO A 86 1.05 28.34 11.03
N VAL A 87 2.28 28.30 10.55
CA VAL A 87 3.41 28.74 11.34
C VAL A 87 3.31 30.27 11.37
N THR A 88 2.79 30.80 12.48
CA THR A 88 2.82 32.22 12.84
C THR A 88 3.58 32.35 14.15
#